data_AF-A0A8J4EG32-F1
#
_entry.id   AF-A0A8J4EG32-F1
#
_cell.length_a   1.000
_cell.length_b   1.000
_cell.length_c   1.000
_cell.angle_alpha   90.00
_cell.angle_beta   90.00
_cell.angle_gamma   90.00
#
_symmetry.space_group_name_H-M   'P 1'
#
loop_
_entity.id
_entity.type
_entity.pdbx_description
1 polymer ?
#
loop_
_entity_poly.entity_id
_entity_poly.type
_entity_poly.pdbx_seq_one_letter_code
_entity_poly.pdbx_strand_id
1 'polypeptide(L)'
;MTTGYEPEQIRRPVGDESIGQLIGEVMQDVSKLFRQEVALAKAELKEEAAKAGKAGGMLAGAGFAGYMVAVLLSLALVFALDAVMPLGWAAVVVAVLWAIVGGVLYSVGRKRMKDVDPVPRETVETLREDAQWVRDRRN
;
A
#
# COMPACT_ATOMS: atom_id res chain seq x y z
N MET A 1 20.36 -18.04 -85.84
CA MET A 1 19.81 -16.80 -85.26
C MET A 1 19.28 -17.12 -83.88
N THR A 2 19.65 -16.29 -82.91
CA THR A 2 19.76 -16.53 -81.47
C THR A 2 18.42 -16.48 -80.73
N THR A 3 18.08 -17.53 -79.99
CA THR A 3 17.03 -17.48 -78.95
C THR A 3 17.59 -16.74 -77.74
N GLY A 4 17.06 -15.55 -77.45
CA GLY A 4 17.38 -14.78 -76.26
C GLY A 4 16.83 -15.47 -75.01
N TYR A 5 17.71 -15.76 -74.06
CA TYR A 5 17.38 -16.25 -72.73
C TYR A 5 17.17 -15.03 -71.83
N GLU A 6 15.94 -14.76 -71.39
CA GLU A 6 15.69 -13.81 -70.31
C GLU A 6 16.11 -14.47 -68.98
N PRO A 7 17.07 -13.91 -68.24
CA PRO A 7 17.45 -14.47 -66.96
C PRO A 7 16.29 -14.32 -65.97
N GLU A 8 15.86 -15.45 -65.40
CA GLU A 8 14.93 -15.49 -64.29
C GLU A 8 15.34 -14.48 -63.21
N GLN A 9 14.43 -13.57 -62.89
CA GLN A 9 14.58 -12.66 -61.78
C GLN A 9 14.74 -13.48 -60.51
N ILE A 10 15.97 -13.45 -59.98
CA ILE A 10 16.38 -14.03 -58.71
C ILE A 10 15.34 -13.64 -57.65
N ARG A 11 14.52 -14.63 -57.24
CA ARG A 11 13.69 -14.52 -56.06
C ARG A 11 14.60 -14.06 -54.93
N ARG A 12 14.27 -12.92 -54.31
CA ARG A 12 15.00 -12.46 -53.11
C ARG A 12 15.07 -13.64 -52.14
N PRO A 13 16.26 -14.00 -51.64
CA PRO A 13 16.35 -15.02 -50.63
C PRO A 13 15.49 -14.55 -49.46
N VAL A 14 14.46 -15.31 -49.12
CA VAL A 14 13.89 -15.26 -47.76
C VAL A 14 15.04 -15.73 -46.90
N GLY A 15 15.74 -14.77 -46.30
CA GLY A 15 17.01 -14.98 -45.63
C GLY A 15 16.87 -16.01 -44.52
N ASP A 16 17.87 -16.86 -44.43
CA ASP A 16 18.15 -17.71 -43.28
C ASP A 16 18.31 -16.81 -42.04
N GLU A 17 17.22 -16.54 -41.33
CA GLU A 17 17.31 -16.04 -39.96
C GLU A 17 18.04 -17.11 -39.14
N SER A 18 19.26 -16.76 -38.74
CA SER A 18 20.10 -17.61 -37.89
C SER A 18 19.35 -17.97 -36.61
N ILE A 19 19.46 -19.22 -36.15
CA ILE A 19 18.94 -19.68 -34.83
C ILE A 19 19.41 -18.76 -33.70
N GLY A 20 20.60 -18.16 -33.83
CA GLY A 20 21.12 -17.18 -32.88
C GLY A 20 20.36 -15.85 -32.87
N GLN A 21 19.79 -15.45 -33.99
CA GLN A 21 18.95 -14.24 -34.11
C GLN A 21 17.58 -14.46 -33.47
N LEU A 22 16.95 -15.62 -33.69
CA LEU A 22 15.67 -16.00 -33.07
C LEU A 22 15.77 -16.11 -31.54
N ILE A 23 16.85 -16.70 -31.02
CA ILE A 23 17.09 -16.74 -29.56
C ILE A 23 17.31 -15.33 -29.00
N GLY A 24 18.01 -14.47 -29.74
CA GLY A 24 18.20 -13.06 -29.37
C GLY A 24 16.87 -12.30 -29.25
N GLU A 25 15.96 -12.49 -30.20
CA GLU A 25 14.63 -11.87 -30.21
C GLU A 25 13.76 -12.35 -29.04
N VAL A 26 13.71 -13.67 -28.76
CA VAL A 26 12.97 -14.22 -27.62
C VAL A 26 13.48 -13.67 -26.28
N MET A 27 14.80 -13.59 -26.10
CA MET A 27 15.39 -13.02 -24.88
C MET A 27 15.07 -11.53 -24.73
N GLN A 28 15.00 -10.80 -25.84
CA GLN A 28 14.62 -9.39 -25.85
C GLN A 28 13.14 -9.21 -25.48
N ASP A 29 12.26 -10.09 -25.96
CA ASP A 29 10.84 -10.09 -25.62
C ASP A 29 10.58 -10.45 -24.15
N VAL A 30 11.30 -11.44 -23.60
CA VAL A 30 11.22 -11.77 -22.16
C VAL A 30 11.68 -10.59 -21.30
N SER A 31 12.78 -9.93 -21.67
CA SER A 31 13.26 -8.72 -20.99
C SER A 31 12.25 -7.57 -21.05
N LYS A 32 11.55 -7.44 -22.19
CA LYS A 32 10.48 -6.45 -22.39
C LYS A 32 9.27 -6.75 -21.51
N LEU A 33 8.80 -8.01 -21.48
CA LEU A 33 7.70 -8.45 -20.62
C LEU A 33 8.01 -8.21 -19.15
N PHE A 34 9.20 -8.61 -18.68
CA PHE A 34 9.60 -8.39 -17.29
C PHE A 34 9.59 -6.91 -16.91
N ARG A 35 10.10 -6.03 -17.78
CA ARG A 35 10.06 -4.57 -17.56
C ARG A 35 8.62 -4.04 -17.53
N GLN A 36 7.74 -4.58 -18.35
CA GLN A 36 6.32 -4.21 -18.38
C GLN A 36 5.60 -4.64 -17.11
N GLU A 37 5.86 -5.85 -16.61
CA GLU A 37 5.24 -6.37 -15.39
C GLU A 37 5.69 -5.58 -14.15
N VAL A 38 6.98 -5.20 -14.10
CA VAL A 38 7.47 -4.26 -13.09
C VAL A 38 6.82 -2.88 -13.23
N ALA A 39 6.64 -2.38 -14.46
CA ALA A 39 5.98 -1.10 -14.70
C ALA A 39 4.49 -1.12 -14.29
N LEU A 40 3.80 -2.24 -14.57
CA LEU A 40 2.41 -2.48 -14.18
C LEU A 40 2.28 -2.56 -12.66
N ALA A 41 3.10 -3.37 -12.00
CA ALA A 41 3.12 -3.48 -10.55
C ALA A 41 3.38 -2.11 -9.89
N LYS A 42 4.30 -1.30 -10.44
CA LYS A 42 4.51 0.07 -9.98
C LYS A 42 3.29 0.97 -10.17
N ALA A 43 2.58 0.84 -11.29
CA ALA A 43 1.38 1.62 -11.56
C ALA A 43 0.24 1.25 -10.60
N GLU A 44 0.02 -0.04 -10.38
CA GLU A 44 -0.98 -0.57 -9.44
C GLU A 44 -0.66 -0.16 -8.00
N LEU A 45 0.59 -0.30 -7.56
CA LEU A 45 1.03 0.18 -6.24
C LEU A 45 0.83 1.69 -6.07
N LYS A 46 1.06 2.49 -7.11
CA LYS A 46 0.82 3.93 -7.07
C LYS A 46 -0.66 4.25 -6.96
N GLU A 47 -1.52 3.53 -7.68
CA GLU A 47 -2.97 3.69 -7.60
C GLU A 47 -3.50 3.32 -6.22
N GLU A 48 -3.08 2.17 -5.69
CA GLU A 48 -3.45 1.72 -4.35
C GLU A 48 -2.93 2.67 -3.26
N ALA A 49 -1.70 3.17 -3.39
CA ALA A 49 -1.17 4.19 -2.49
C ALA A 49 -1.97 5.50 -2.55
N ALA A 50 -2.44 5.91 -3.73
CA ALA A 50 -3.27 7.10 -3.87
C ALA A 50 -4.67 6.90 -3.23
N LYS A 51 -5.29 5.74 -3.42
CA LYS A 51 -6.57 5.37 -2.77
C LYS A 51 -6.41 5.36 -1.25
N ALA A 52 -5.39 4.67 -0.74
CA ALA A 52 -5.07 4.62 0.68
C ALA A 52 -4.76 6.02 1.25
N GLY A 53 -4.00 6.84 0.52
CA GLY A 53 -3.69 8.22 0.89
C GLY A 53 -4.94 9.11 0.98
N LYS A 54 -5.86 9.00 0.01
CA LYS A 54 -7.14 9.73 0.04
C LYS A 54 -8.01 9.26 1.21
N ALA A 55 -8.12 7.95 1.43
CA ALA A 55 -8.86 7.39 2.56
C ALA A 55 -8.28 7.84 3.91
N GLY A 56 -6.95 7.74 4.06
CA GLY A 56 -6.23 8.24 5.23
C GLY A 56 -6.43 9.73 5.47
N GLY A 57 -6.38 10.54 4.40
CA GLY A 57 -6.66 11.97 4.47
C GLY A 57 -8.09 12.29 4.91
N MET A 58 -9.09 11.59 4.38
CA MET A 58 -10.50 11.74 4.80
C MET A 58 -10.69 11.34 6.27
N LEU A 59 -10.09 10.24 6.73
CA LEU A 59 -10.15 9.82 8.12
C LEU A 59 -9.45 10.80 9.06
N ALA A 60 -8.30 11.35 8.67
CA ALA A 60 -7.63 12.39 9.42
C ALA A 60 -8.49 13.66 9.53
N GLY A 61 -9.09 14.08 8.41
CA GLY A 61 -10.03 15.20 8.37
C GLY A 61 -11.27 14.98 9.25
N ALA A 62 -11.86 13.79 9.20
CA ALA A 62 -12.98 13.41 10.06
C ALA A 62 -12.60 13.40 11.54
N GLY A 63 -11.41 12.89 11.88
CA GLY A 63 -10.88 12.92 13.24
C GLY A 63 -10.69 14.35 13.75
N PHE A 64 -10.13 15.24 12.93
CA PHE A 64 -9.99 16.66 13.27
C PHE A 64 -11.34 17.35 13.45
N ALA A 65 -12.28 17.15 12.53
CA ALA A 65 -13.63 17.71 12.61
C ALA A 65 -14.35 17.20 13.88
N GLY A 66 -14.26 15.91 14.18
CA GLY A 66 -14.81 15.33 15.41
C GLY A 66 -14.18 15.92 16.67
N TYR A 67 -12.86 16.15 16.67
CA TYR A 67 -12.17 16.84 17.76
C TYR A 67 -12.66 18.28 17.94
N MET A 68 -12.87 19.04 16.86
CA MET A 68 -13.45 20.39 16.92
C MET A 68 -14.87 20.39 17.48
N VAL A 69 -15.72 19.44 17.06
CA VAL A 69 -17.06 19.27 17.62
C VAL A 69 -16.98 19.01 19.13
N ALA A 70 -16.08 18.13 19.56
CA ALA A 70 -15.87 17.81 20.97
C ALA A 70 -15.44 19.05 21.79
N VAL A 71 -14.54 19.89 21.25
CA VAL A 71 -14.14 21.15 21.89
C VAL A 71 -15.31 22.12 22.00
N LEU A 72 -16.07 22.33 20.92
CA LEU A 72 -17.22 23.23 20.92
C LEU A 72 -18.33 22.77 21.87
N LEU A 73 -18.62 21.47 21.91
CA LEU A 73 -19.58 20.90 22.86
C LEU A 73 -19.08 21.03 24.30
N SER A 74 -17.78 20.92 24.55
CA SER A 74 -17.20 21.14 25.88
C SER A 74 -17.39 22.58 26.34
N LEU A 75 -17.13 23.56 25.46
CA LEU A 75 -17.37 24.97 25.76
C LEU A 75 -18.85 25.25 26.00
N ALA A 76 -19.73 24.72 25.14
CA ALA A 76 -21.17 24.85 25.29
C ALA A 76 -21.64 24.26 26.63
N LEU A 77 -21.10 23.10 27.03
CA LEU A 77 -21.44 22.47 28.31
C LEU A 77 -20.94 23.29 29.50
N VAL A 78 -19.73 23.85 29.44
CA VAL A 78 -19.22 24.75 30.49
C VAL A 78 -20.14 25.96 30.65
N PHE A 79 -20.53 26.62 29.55
CA PHE A 79 -21.44 27.77 29.62
C PHE A 79 -22.85 27.38 30.08
N ALA A 80 -23.34 26.20 29.70
CA ALA A 80 -24.63 25.70 30.18
C ALA A 80 -24.60 25.43 31.69
N LEU A 81 -23.51 24.88 32.22
CA LEU A 81 -23.32 24.64 33.66
C LEU A 81 -23.09 25.93 34.45
N ASP A 82 -22.48 26.95 33.84
CA ASP A 82 -22.29 28.26 34.48
C ASP A 82 -23.62 28.91 34.91
N ALA A 83 -24.73 28.58 34.24
CA ALA A 83 -26.06 29.03 34.62
C ALA A 83 -26.53 28.50 36.00
N VAL A 84 -25.90 27.45 36.54
CA VAL A 84 -26.29 26.79 37.79
C VAL A 84 -25.16 26.62 38.80
N MET A 85 -23.91 26.91 38.43
CA MET A 85 -22.74 26.87 39.33
C MET A 85 -21.65 27.83 38.86
N PRO A 86 -20.67 28.23 39.70
CA PRO A 86 -19.59 29.11 39.25
C PRO A 86 -18.78 28.51 38.09
N LEU A 87 -18.42 29.34 37.11
CA LEU A 87 -17.66 28.95 35.91
C LEU A 87 -16.45 28.04 36.18
N GLY A 88 -15.69 28.31 37.25
CA GLY A 88 -14.55 27.48 37.63
C GLY A 88 -14.93 26.03 37.93
N TRP A 89 -16.04 25.82 38.64
CA TRP A 89 -16.55 24.47 38.95
C TRP A 89 -17.18 23.80 37.73
N ALA A 90 -17.87 24.57 36.87
CA ALA A 90 -18.36 24.07 35.59
C ALA A 90 -17.21 23.50 34.73
N ALA A 91 -16.09 24.23 34.62
CA ALA A 91 -14.91 23.78 33.91
C ALA A 91 -14.30 22.51 34.53
N VAL A 92 -14.24 22.41 35.86
CA VAL A 92 -13.74 21.21 36.57
C VAL A 92 -14.61 19.99 36.26
N VAL A 93 -15.94 20.12 36.25
CA VAL A 93 -16.85 19.02 35.93
C VAL A 93 -16.60 18.50 34.51
N VAL A 94 -16.47 19.40 33.52
CA VAL A 94 -16.18 19.00 32.14
C VAL A 94 -14.78 18.40 32.00
N ALA A 95 -13.80 18.89 32.76
CA ALA A 95 -12.46 18.30 32.80
C ALA A 95 -12.46 16.87 33.37
N VAL A 96 -13.22 16.62 34.44
CA VAL A 96 -13.40 15.26 35.00
C VAL A 96 -14.08 14.33 34.00
N LEU A 97 -15.10 14.82 33.27
CA LEU A 97 -15.74 14.06 32.19
C LEU A 97 -14.71 13.62 31.14
N TRP A 98 -13.85 14.52 30.66
CA TRP A 98 -12.79 14.18 29.72
C TRP A 98 -11.71 13.27 30.30
N ALA A 99 -11.38 13.41 31.59
CA ALA A 99 -10.46 12.51 32.26
C ALA A 99 -11.00 11.06 32.27
N ILE A 100 -12.31 10.88 32.49
CA ILE A 100 -12.96 9.57 32.42
C ILE A 100 -12.91 9.03 30.99
N VAL A 101 -13.33 9.81 30.00
CA VAL A 101 -13.29 9.42 28.58
C VAL A 101 -11.87 9.02 28.17
N GLY A 102 -10.89 9.88 28.47
CA GLY A 102 -9.47 9.63 28.20
C GLY A 102 -8.94 8.38 28.90
N GLY A 103 -9.30 8.16 30.17
CA GLY A 103 -8.94 6.96 30.91
C GLY A 103 -9.48 5.67 30.29
N VAL A 104 -10.74 5.69 29.83
CA VAL A 104 -11.36 4.55 29.11
C VAL A 104 -10.65 4.31 27.78
N LEU A 105 -10.47 5.35 26.97
CA LEU A 105 -9.80 5.23 25.66
C LEU A 105 -8.37 4.71 25.82
N TYR A 106 -7.61 5.22 26.79
CA TYR A 106 -6.27 4.74 27.11
C TYR A 106 -6.28 3.26 27.50
N SER A 107 -7.21 2.86 28.38
CA SER A 107 -7.33 1.47 28.82
C SER A 107 -7.66 0.52 27.67
N VAL A 108 -8.64 0.87 26.84
CA VAL A 108 -9.03 0.07 25.65
C VAL A 108 -7.89 0.02 24.64
N GLY A 109 -7.29 1.15 24.30
CA GLY A 109 -6.16 1.23 23.37
C GLY A 109 -4.98 0.40 23.85
N ARG A 110 -4.63 0.50 25.14
CA ARG A 110 -3.55 -0.30 25.74
C ARG A 110 -3.84 -1.80 25.70
N LYS A 111 -5.09 -2.22 25.88
CA LYS A 111 -5.46 -3.64 25.74
C LYS A 111 -5.29 -4.11 24.30
N ARG A 112 -5.86 -3.39 23.33
CA ARG A 112 -5.78 -3.75 21.91
C ARG A 112 -4.35 -3.79 21.39
N MET A 113 -3.49 -2.86 21.82
CA MET A 113 -2.07 -2.87 21.42
C MET A 113 -1.30 -4.11 21.91
N LYS A 114 -1.73 -4.76 23.01
CA LYS A 114 -1.09 -6.00 23.47
C LYS A 114 -1.40 -7.19 22.56
N ASP A 115 -2.50 -7.13 21.82
CA ASP A 115 -2.97 -8.20 20.95
C ASP A 115 -2.49 -8.03 19.50
N VAL A 116 -1.80 -6.93 19.20
CA VAL A 116 -1.18 -6.70 17.88
C VAL A 116 0.19 -7.36 17.87
N ASP A 117 0.35 -8.43 17.09
CA ASP A 117 1.67 -8.99 16.78
C ASP A 117 2.25 -8.30 15.54
N PRO A 118 3.29 -7.44 15.68
CA PRO A 118 3.85 -6.69 14.55
C PRO A 118 4.66 -7.58 13.60
N VAL A 119 5.01 -8.80 14.01
CA VAL A 119 5.77 -9.74 13.19
C VAL A 119 4.81 -10.82 12.69
N PRO A 120 4.62 -10.98 11.38
CA PRO A 120 3.85 -12.10 10.83
C PRO A 120 4.65 -13.39 11.02
N ARG A 121 4.51 -14.03 12.18
CA ARG A 121 5.35 -15.18 12.59
C ARG A 121 5.27 -16.33 11.60
N GLU A 122 4.08 -16.63 11.10
CA GLU A 122 3.88 -17.68 10.11
C GLU A 122 4.65 -17.39 8.81
N THR A 123 4.59 -16.14 8.30
CA THR A 123 5.35 -15.74 7.11
C THR A 123 6.86 -15.82 7.34
N VAL A 124 7.32 -15.44 8.54
CA VAL A 124 8.74 -15.53 8.90
C VAL A 124 9.19 -16.99 9.05
N GLU A 125 8.33 -17.87 9.56
CA GLU A 125 8.60 -19.32 9.65
C GLU A 125 8.67 -19.96 8.27
N THR A 126 7.70 -19.72 7.39
CA THR A 126 7.74 -20.26 6.02
C THR A 126 9.00 -19.81 5.26
N LEU A 127 9.39 -18.54 5.37
CA LEU A 127 10.63 -18.03 4.75
C LEU A 127 11.90 -18.68 5.34
N ARG A 128 11.89 -19.07 6.63
CA ARG A 128 13.01 -19.79 7.25
C ARG A 128 13.08 -21.23 6.77
N GLU A 129 11.93 -21.91 6.66
CA GLU A 129 11.84 -23.27 6.12
C GLU A 129 12.31 -23.32 4.67
N ASP A 130 11.86 -22.39 3.83
CA ASP A 130 12.30 -22.27 2.43
C ASP A 130 13.81 -22.05 2.33
N ALA A 131 14.35 -21.15 3.17
CA ALA A 131 15.79 -20.89 3.22
C ALA A 131 16.60 -22.10 3.71
N GLN A 132 16.07 -22.88 4.65
CA GLN A 132 16.68 -24.11 5.13
C GLN A 132 16.68 -25.19 4.04
N TRP A 133 15.57 -25.38 3.34
CA TRP A 133 15.46 -26.35 2.25
C TRP A 133 16.44 -26.06 1.10
N VAL A 134 16.63 -24.79 0.73
CA VAL A 134 17.62 -24.38 -0.27
C VAL A 134 19.06 -24.66 0.18
N ARG A 135 19.32 -24.58 1.50
CA ARG A 135 20.66 -24.79 2.06
C ARG A 135 21.02 -26.26 2.18
N ASP A 136 20.05 -27.11 2.52
CA ASP A 136 20.22 -28.55 2.65
C ASP A 136 20.48 -29.22 1.29
N ARG A 137 19.92 -28.66 0.21
CA ARG A 137 20.15 -29.12 -1.17
C ARG A 137 21.55 -28.85 -1.73
N ARG A 138 22.38 -28.08 -1.00
CA ARG A 138 23.70 -27.62 -1.45
C ARG A 138 24.87 -28.37 -0.80
N ASN A 139 24.58 -29.31 0.09
CA ASN A 139 25.51 -30.27 0.71
C ASN A 139 25.22 -31.69 0.21
#